data_AF-G2GY40-F1
#
_entry.id   AF-G2GY40-F1
#
_cell.length_a   1.000
_cell.length_b   1.000
_cell.length_c   1.000
_cell.angle_alpha   90.00
_cell.angle_beta   90.00
_cell.angle_gamma   90.00
#
_symmetry.space_group_name_H-M   'P 1'
#
loop_
_entity.id
_entity.type
_entity.pdbx_description
1 polymer ?
#
loop_
_entity_poly.entity_id
_entity_poly.type
_entity_poly.pdbx_seq_one_letter_code
_entity_poly.pdbx_strand_id
1 'polypeptide(L)'
;MIVKILPLCWILIPMMKVKKLAQQERLAEDLRLLYVALTRSVYHCSIGIAPLTKGCRKQGNSDLHQTAIGYLLQRGEPGDADYLAEQLAILMATDNKSDDIAVSVVAALDKQIWQPQKSTKILLAAKTFTRQIQDHWRVTSYSGLQQALHSPVAPVAQPRDVVKSVATECLTKPTWLTSLNSDTVSKTVSLVNNLTPHHFPRGAIAGTFLHGLLELLDFSQPIDLEWLTDQLLKKGFDTIWSPVLQQWLTDILHTPLNETGVSLASLTPANKQAELQFYLPINSLLQASELDNLIKQYDP
;
A
#
# COMPACT_ATOMS: atom_id res chain seq x y z
N MET A 1 -0.04 -18.89 52.36
CA MET A 1 0.53 -19.04 51.01
C MET A 1 -0.55 -18.63 50.00
N ILE A 2 -0.62 -17.32 49.73
CA ILE A 2 -1.66 -16.69 48.90
C ILE A 2 -1.18 -16.77 47.45
N VAL A 3 -1.77 -17.69 46.70
CA VAL A 3 -1.39 -17.94 45.29
C VAL A 3 -1.97 -16.83 44.43
N LYS A 4 -1.04 -16.13 43.76
CA LYS A 4 -1.18 -15.15 42.69
C LYS A 4 -2.40 -15.39 41.77
N ILE A 5 -3.40 -14.50 41.86
CA ILE A 5 -4.49 -14.33 40.85
C ILE A 5 -4.30 -13.02 40.05
N LEU A 6 -3.18 -12.31 40.19
CA LEU A 6 -3.04 -10.95 39.63
C LEU A 6 -2.54 -10.77 38.17
N PRO A 7 -2.05 -11.74 37.37
CA PRO A 7 -1.48 -11.39 36.07
C PRO A 7 -2.48 -11.33 34.90
N LEU A 8 -3.73 -11.82 35.05
CA LEU A 8 -4.70 -11.77 33.93
C LEU A 8 -5.35 -10.39 33.72
N CYS A 9 -5.41 -9.54 34.75
CA CYS A 9 -6.11 -8.26 34.65
C CYS A 9 -5.37 -7.25 33.76
N TRP A 10 -4.03 -7.30 33.74
CA TRP A 10 -3.21 -6.35 32.98
C TRP A 10 -3.10 -6.64 31.47
N ILE A 11 -3.41 -7.86 31.03
CA ILE A 11 -3.39 -8.23 29.59
C ILE A 11 -4.74 -7.92 28.93
N LEU A 12 -5.85 -7.95 29.68
CA LEU A 12 -7.18 -7.64 29.16
C LEU A 12 -7.40 -6.14 28.91
N ILE A 13 -6.84 -5.27 29.75
CA ILE A 13 -7.05 -3.80 29.67
C ILE A 13 -6.49 -3.21 28.36
N PRO A 14 -5.27 -3.58 27.88
CA PRO A 14 -4.78 -3.17 26.57
C PRO A 14 -5.67 -3.66 25.43
N MET A 15 -6.11 -4.93 25.46
CA MET A 15 -6.98 -5.49 24.42
C MET A 15 -8.34 -4.78 24.33
N MET A 16 -8.95 -4.44 25.47
CA MET A 16 -10.23 -3.71 25.48
C MET A 16 -10.07 -2.29 24.94
N LYS A 17 -8.96 -1.60 25.26
CA LYS A 17 -8.65 -0.28 24.70
C LYS A 17 -8.41 -0.34 23.20
N VAL A 18 -7.63 -1.30 22.72
CA VAL A 18 -7.36 -1.51 21.28
C VAL A 18 -8.65 -1.85 20.53
N LYS A 19 -9.51 -2.70 21.09
CA LYS A 19 -10.80 -3.04 20.48
C LYS A 19 -11.73 -1.83 20.37
N LYS A 20 -11.77 -0.98 21.41
CA LYS A 20 -12.57 0.26 21.39
C LYS A 20 -12.05 1.24 20.35
N LEU A 21 -10.74 1.41 20.25
CA LEU A 21 -10.11 2.25 19.23
C LEU A 21 -10.41 1.75 17.82
N ALA A 22 -10.27 0.45 17.57
CA ALA A 22 -10.58 -0.17 16.28
C ALA A 22 -12.07 -0.03 15.91
N GLN A 23 -12.99 -0.12 16.88
CA GLN A 23 -14.41 0.12 16.64
C GLN A 23 -14.69 1.59 16.29
N GLN A 24 -13.99 2.54 16.91
CA GLN A 24 -14.10 3.96 16.61
C GLN A 24 -13.57 4.27 15.20
N GLU A 25 -12.41 3.72 14.82
CA GLU A 25 -11.86 3.89 13.47
C GLU A 25 -12.77 3.30 12.41
N ARG A 26 -13.31 2.10 12.65
CA ARG A 26 -14.28 1.47 11.76
C ARG A 26 -15.54 2.33 11.60
N LEU A 27 -16.11 2.82 12.71
CA LEU A 27 -17.31 3.68 12.66
C LEU A 27 -17.02 5.01 11.95
N ALA A 28 -15.84 5.60 12.14
CA ALA A 28 -15.42 6.82 11.45
C ALA A 28 -15.36 6.60 9.94
N GLU A 29 -14.87 5.45 9.49
CA GLU A 29 -14.86 5.10 8.07
C GLU A 29 -16.27 4.84 7.52
N ASP A 30 -17.10 4.09 8.26
CA ASP A 30 -18.50 3.84 7.90
C ASP A 30 -19.28 5.18 7.73
N LEU A 31 -18.97 6.20 8.56
CA LEU A 31 -19.54 7.56 8.43
C LEU A 31 -19.06 8.29 7.17
N ARG A 32 -17.78 8.17 6.79
CA ARG A 32 -17.27 8.74 5.53
C ARG A 32 -17.96 8.12 4.32
N LEU A 33 -18.13 6.79 4.33
CA LEU A 33 -18.82 6.07 3.26
C LEU A 33 -20.29 6.48 3.18
N LEU A 34 -20.98 6.62 4.30
CA LEU A 34 -22.35 7.13 4.35
C LEU A 34 -22.45 8.53 3.73
N TYR A 35 -21.55 9.44 4.10
CA TYR A 35 -21.51 10.78 3.53
C TYR A 35 -21.35 10.76 2.00
N VAL A 36 -20.42 9.96 1.48
CA VAL A 36 -20.22 9.80 0.04
C VAL A 36 -21.48 9.24 -0.63
N ALA A 37 -22.13 8.24 -0.03
CA ALA A 37 -23.34 7.63 -0.58
C ALA A 37 -24.51 8.63 -0.66
N LEU A 38 -24.72 9.42 0.39
CA LEU A 38 -25.77 10.45 0.46
C LEU A 38 -25.55 11.56 -0.58
N THR A 39 -24.33 12.05 -0.69
CA THR A 39 -23.97 13.19 -1.55
C THR A 39 -23.79 12.85 -3.03
N ARG A 40 -23.77 11.56 -3.39
CA ARG A 40 -23.75 11.09 -4.79
C ARG A 40 -25.08 11.34 -5.51
N SER A 41 -26.19 11.42 -4.78
CA SER A 41 -27.51 11.63 -5.37
C SER A 41 -27.72 13.10 -5.76
N VAL A 42 -28.20 13.33 -6.97
CA VAL A 42 -28.47 14.70 -7.48
C VAL A 42 -29.94 15.08 -7.34
N TYR A 43 -30.85 14.11 -7.49
CA TYR A 43 -32.29 14.35 -7.53
C TYR A 43 -33.06 13.75 -6.35
N HIS A 44 -32.72 12.52 -5.93
CA HIS A 44 -33.43 11.82 -4.86
C HIS A 44 -32.56 10.71 -4.25
N CYS A 45 -32.59 10.58 -2.93
CA CYS A 45 -31.96 9.48 -2.18
C CYS A 45 -33.00 8.79 -1.30
N SER A 46 -33.23 7.50 -1.50
CA SER A 46 -34.08 6.68 -0.63
C SER A 46 -33.21 5.75 0.19
N ILE A 47 -33.43 5.71 1.50
CA ILE A 47 -32.69 4.84 2.43
C ILE A 47 -33.69 4.03 3.25
N GLY A 48 -33.55 2.71 3.18
CA GLY A 48 -34.29 1.80 4.05
C GLY A 48 -33.59 1.65 5.39
N ILE A 49 -34.31 1.89 6.49
CA ILE A 49 -33.81 1.73 7.85
C ILE A 49 -34.74 0.81 8.62
N ALA A 50 -34.17 -0.10 9.41
CA ALA A 50 -34.90 -1.03 10.26
C ALA A 50 -34.15 -1.23 11.60
N PRO A 51 -34.86 -1.54 12.70
CA PRO A 51 -34.24 -1.87 13.98
C PRO A 51 -33.59 -3.27 13.91
N LEU A 52 -32.36 -3.32 13.39
CA LEU A 52 -31.63 -4.57 13.21
C LEU A 52 -30.94 -5.02 14.51
N THR A 53 -31.03 -6.31 14.82
CA THR A 53 -30.28 -6.96 15.90
C THR A 53 -29.25 -7.93 15.31
N LYS A 54 -28.06 -7.96 15.91
CA LYS A 54 -27.00 -8.90 15.57
C LYS A 54 -27.35 -10.26 16.19
N GLY A 55 -27.59 -11.24 15.32
CA GLY A 55 -28.01 -12.59 15.69
C GLY A 55 -29.53 -12.74 15.87
N CYS A 56 -29.99 -13.89 16.36
CA CYS A 56 -31.42 -14.21 16.49
C CYS A 56 -32.03 -13.73 17.82
N ARG A 57 -31.71 -12.51 18.26
CA ARG A 57 -32.30 -11.94 19.49
C ARG A 57 -33.69 -11.38 19.18
N LYS A 58 -34.71 -11.94 19.85
CA LYS A 58 -36.12 -11.57 19.68
C LYS A 58 -36.58 -10.39 20.56
N GLN A 59 -35.80 -10.04 21.60
CA GLN A 59 -36.14 -9.01 22.58
C GLN A 59 -34.89 -8.23 22.98
N GLY A 60 -35.07 -6.94 23.26
CA GLY A 60 -34.02 -6.00 23.68
C GLY A 60 -33.68 -4.96 22.62
N ASN A 61 -32.72 -4.09 22.97
CA ASN A 61 -32.32 -2.95 22.15
C ASN A 61 -31.72 -3.42 20.81
N SER A 62 -31.95 -2.64 19.76
CA SER A 62 -31.34 -2.85 18.45
C SER A 62 -29.84 -2.53 18.49
N ASP A 63 -29.05 -3.21 17.65
CA ASP A 63 -27.63 -2.88 17.46
C ASP A 63 -27.44 -1.80 16.39
N LEU A 64 -28.53 -1.15 15.96
CA LEU A 64 -28.53 -0.13 14.91
C LEU A 64 -27.62 1.06 15.28
N HIS A 65 -27.59 1.45 16.55
CA HIS A 65 -26.73 2.52 17.10
C HIS A 65 -25.22 2.34 16.80
N GLN A 66 -24.78 1.12 16.46
CA GLN A 66 -23.39 0.82 16.09
C GLN A 66 -23.10 0.97 14.59
N THR A 67 -24.13 1.22 13.78
CA THR A 67 -24.00 1.53 12.34
C THR A 67 -23.85 3.04 12.13
N ALA A 68 -23.27 3.47 11.02
CA ALA A 68 -23.10 4.90 10.73
C ALA A 68 -24.43 5.69 10.77
N ILE A 69 -25.48 5.18 10.13
CA ILE A 69 -26.79 5.85 10.09
C ILE A 69 -27.48 5.83 11.46
N GLY A 70 -27.43 4.70 12.17
CA GLY A 70 -27.98 4.59 13.51
C GLY A 70 -27.24 5.45 14.53
N TYR A 71 -25.91 5.57 14.41
CA TYR A 71 -25.11 6.45 15.25
C TYR A 71 -25.53 7.92 15.10
N LEU A 72 -25.82 8.38 13.88
CA LEU A 72 -26.30 9.74 13.64
C LEU A 72 -27.72 9.97 14.18
N LEU A 73 -28.64 9.01 13.98
CA LEU A 73 -30.03 9.14 14.41
C LEU A 73 -30.21 8.98 15.93
N GLN A 74 -29.56 7.98 16.52
CA GLN A 74 -29.69 7.60 17.93
C GLN A 74 -28.56 8.17 18.81
N ARG A 75 -27.65 8.97 18.24
CA ARG A 75 -26.48 9.56 18.93
C ARG A 75 -25.57 8.52 19.60
N GLY A 76 -25.55 7.31 19.05
CA GLY A 76 -24.82 6.17 19.60
C GLY A 76 -25.49 5.48 20.80
N GLU A 77 -26.69 5.91 21.20
CA GLU A 77 -27.43 5.30 22.30
C GLU A 77 -28.22 4.05 21.84
N PRO A 78 -28.19 2.95 22.60
CA PRO A 78 -28.91 1.74 22.23
C PRO A 78 -30.41 1.93 22.46
N GLY A 79 -31.22 1.79 21.41
CA GLY A 79 -32.68 1.86 21.50
C GLY A 79 -33.40 0.76 20.74
N ASP A 80 -34.66 0.56 21.07
CA ASP A 80 -35.58 -0.36 20.41
C ASP A 80 -36.23 0.28 19.16
N ALA A 81 -37.24 -0.40 18.62
CA ALA A 81 -37.96 0.07 17.44
C ALA A 81 -38.72 1.37 17.70
N ASP A 82 -39.29 1.53 18.90
CA ASP A 82 -40.06 2.71 19.28
C ASP A 82 -39.13 3.92 19.42
N TYR A 83 -37.96 3.74 20.03
CA TYR A 83 -36.94 4.79 20.11
C TYR A 83 -36.45 5.23 18.73
N LEU A 84 -36.25 4.29 17.79
CA LEU A 84 -35.89 4.63 16.42
C LEU A 84 -36.99 5.47 15.74
N ALA A 85 -38.26 5.09 15.91
CA ALA A 85 -39.38 5.83 15.36
C ALA A 85 -39.46 7.25 15.93
N GLU A 86 -39.21 7.41 17.23
CA GLU A 86 -39.14 8.72 17.90
C GLU A 86 -38.01 9.59 17.32
N GLN A 87 -36.79 9.05 17.17
CA GLN A 87 -35.67 9.82 16.59
C GLN A 87 -35.94 10.24 15.14
N LEU A 88 -36.60 9.40 14.34
CA LEU A 88 -37.02 9.76 12.98
C LEU A 88 -38.09 10.85 12.98
N ALA A 89 -39.04 10.82 13.92
CA ALA A 89 -40.04 11.87 14.08
C ALA A 89 -39.41 13.21 14.50
N ILE A 90 -38.42 13.18 15.40
CA ILE A 90 -37.64 14.35 15.79
C ILE A 90 -36.92 14.93 14.58
N LEU A 91 -36.27 14.09 13.76
CA LEU A 91 -35.57 14.53 12.56
C LEU A 91 -36.50 15.30 11.62
N MET A 92 -37.69 14.77 11.35
CA MET A 92 -38.71 15.47 10.54
C MET A 92 -39.14 16.79 11.17
N ALA A 93 -39.34 16.84 12.50
CA ALA A 93 -39.73 18.06 13.19
C ALA A 93 -38.63 19.15 13.20
N THR A 94 -37.36 18.76 13.19
CA THR A 94 -36.25 19.72 13.03
C THR A 94 -36.16 20.29 11.62
N ASP A 95 -36.67 19.57 10.61
CA ASP A 95 -36.63 19.98 9.19
C ASP A 95 -37.81 20.87 8.78
N ASN A 96 -38.55 21.45 9.74
CA ASN A 96 -39.75 22.28 9.53
C ASN A 96 -39.58 23.53 8.61
N LYS A 97 -38.42 23.72 7.98
CA LYS A 97 -38.13 24.78 7.00
C LYS A 97 -37.85 24.27 5.58
N SER A 98 -37.70 22.96 5.38
CA SER A 98 -37.33 22.34 4.10
C SER A 98 -38.10 21.02 3.94
N ASP A 99 -38.86 20.86 2.85
CA ASP A 99 -39.48 19.57 2.46
C ASP A 99 -38.44 18.57 1.93
N ASP A 100 -37.20 18.61 2.45
CA ASP A 100 -36.05 17.90 1.88
C ASP A 100 -35.99 16.44 2.39
N ILE A 101 -36.52 16.16 3.59
CA ILE A 101 -36.50 14.83 4.19
C ILE A 101 -37.92 14.35 4.52
N ALA A 102 -38.34 13.27 3.85
CA ALA A 102 -39.59 12.57 4.12
C ALA A 102 -39.34 11.18 4.72
N VAL A 103 -40.00 10.85 5.83
CA VAL A 103 -39.98 9.51 6.42
C VAL A 103 -41.32 8.83 6.15
N SER A 104 -41.28 7.71 5.43
CA SER A 104 -42.45 6.86 5.20
C SER A 104 -42.25 5.48 5.83
N VAL A 105 -43.22 5.03 6.62
CA VAL A 105 -43.25 3.64 7.07
C VAL A 105 -43.61 2.75 5.87
N VAL A 106 -42.83 1.70 5.65
CA VAL A 106 -43.13 0.71 4.61
C VAL A 106 -44.45 0.04 4.98
N ALA A 107 -45.48 0.25 4.16
CA ALA A 107 -46.78 -0.41 4.33
C ALA A 107 -46.62 -1.94 4.27
N ALA A 108 -47.62 -2.67 4.79
CA ALA A 108 -47.64 -4.12 4.73
C ALA A 108 -47.33 -4.59 3.30
N LEU A 109 -46.29 -5.41 3.14
CA LEU A 109 -45.89 -5.91 1.83
C LEU A 109 -47.09 -6.64 1.21
N ASP A 110 -47.51 -6.18 0.04
CA ASP A 110 -48.42 -6.95 -0.79
C ASP A 110 -47.73 -8.28 -1.11
N LYS A 111 -48.40 -9.40 -0.79
CA LYS A 111 -47.86 -10.75 -1.04
C LYS A 111 -47.93 -11.11 -2.53
N GLN A 112 -48.41 -10.20 -3.37
CA GLN A 112 -48.33 -10.33 -4.81
C GLN A 112 -46.88 -10.45 -5.26
N ILE A 113 -46.59 -11.57 -5.91
CA ILE A 113 -45.30 -11.81 -6.53
C ILE A 113 -45.08 -10.74 -7.60
N TRP A 114 -43.99 -9.98 -7.47
CA TRP A 114 -43.62 -8.98 -8.45
C TRP A 114 -43.54 -9.62 -9.84
N GLN A 115 -44.36 -9.13 -10.77
CA GLN A 115 -44.26 -9.51 -12.17
C GLN A 115 -43.55 -8.40 -12.92
N PRO A 116 -42.47 -8.70 -13.66
CA PRO A 116 -41.83 -7.70 -14.49
C PRO A 116 -42.85 -7.15 -15.49
N GLN A 117 -42.96 -5.82 -15.57
CA GLN A 117 -43.68 -5.20 -16.68
C GLN A 117 -43.07 -5.74 -17.97
N LYS A 118 -43.92 -6.30 -18.85
CA LYS A 118 -43.51 -6.70 -20.20
C LYS A 118 -43.07 -5.46 -20.94
N SER A 119 -41.79 -5.16 -20.90
CA SER A 119 -41.19 -4.14 -21.75
C SER A 119 -41.30 -4.64 -23.19
N THR A 120 -41.88 -3.82 -24.05
CA THR A 120 -41.73 -3.98 -25.49
C THR A 120 -40.24 -3.98 -25.78
N LYS A 121 -39.70 -5.09 -26.29
CA LYS A 121 -38.30 -5.20 -26.71
C LYS A 121 -38.03 -4.15 -27.77
N ILE A 122 -37.49 -3.00 -27.37
CA ILE A 122 -36.88 -2.06 -28.29
C ILE A 122 -35.57 -2.73 -28.73
N LEU A 123 -35.42 -2.93 -30.04
CA LEU A 123 -34.16 -3.37 -30.63
C LEU A 123 -33.15 -2.21 -30.49
N LEU A 124 -32.40 -2.24 -29.40
CA LEU A 124 -31.28 -1.32 -29.17
C LEU A 124 -30.09 -1.80 -30.00
N ALA A 125 -29.49 -0.90 -30.78
CA ALA A 125 -28.22 -1.13 -31.42
C ALA A 125 -27.12 -0.39 -30.65
N ALA A 126 -25.98 -1.03 -30.46
CA ALA A 126 -24.81 -0.38 -29.87
C ALA A 126 -24.32 0.74 -30.82
N LYS A 127 -24.04 1.91 -30.26
CA LYS A 127 -23.42 2.99 -31.02
C LYS A 127 -22.02 2.55 -31.45
N THR A 128 -21.72 2.61 -32.74
CA THR A 128 -20.40 2.24 -33.26
C THR A 128 -19.38 3.30 -32.88
N PHE A 129 -18.28 2.86 -32.26
CA PHE A 129 -17.18 3.73 -31.89
C PHE A 129 -16.38 4.12 -33.14
N THR A 130 -16.46 5.39 -33.55
CA THR A 130 -15.83 5.91 -34.78
C THR A 130 -14.52 6.66 -34.54
N ARG A 131 -14.11 6.85 -33.28
CA ARG A 131 -12.90 7.59 -32.93
C ARG A 131 -11.67 6.71 -33.07
N GLN A 132 -10.58 7.25 -33.61
CA GLN A 132 -9.25 6.65 -33.47
C GLN A 132 -8.66 7.04 -32.10
N ILE A 133 -8.38 6.04 -31.27
CA ILE A 133 -7.66 6.26 -30.01
C ILE A 133 -6.17 6.28 -30.35
N GLN A 134 -5.51 7.41 -30.11
CA GLN A 134 -4.06 7.48 -30.18
C GLN A 134 -3.48 6.86 -28.92
N ASP A 135 -2.83 5.70 -29.06
CA ASP A 135 -2.27 4.90 -27.95
C ASP A 135 -0.74 5.02 -27.87
N HIS A 136 -0.20 6.14 -28.34
CA HIS A 136 1.24 6.36 -28.48
C HIS A 136 1.88 6.99 -27.23
N TRP A 137 1.08 7.35 -26.22
CA TRP A 137 1.62 7.84 -24.96
C TRP A 137 2.03 6.65 -24.10
N ARG A 138 3.29 6.62 -23.66
CA ARG A 138 3.81 5.58 -22.77
C ARG A 138 4.76 6.22 -21.77
N VAL A 139 4.69 5.72 -20.54
CA VAL A 139 5.72 5.99 -19.52
C VAL A 139 6.51 4.70 -19.37
N THR A 140 7.82 4.77 -19.56
CA THR A 140 8.73 3.62 -19.39
C THR A 140 9.84 4.00 -18.41
N SER A 141 10.28 3.03 -17.63
CA SER A 141 11.46 3.15 -16.76
C SER A 141 12.63 2.38 -17.36
N TYR A 142 13.85 2.67 -16.91
CA TYR A 142 15.04 1.92 -17.33
C TYR A 142 14.89 0.41 -17.10
N SER A 143 14.39 0.00 -15.93
CA SER A 143 14.11 -1.41 -15.63
C SER A 143 13.05 -2.01 -16.56
N GLY A 144 12.02 -1.24 -16.93
CA GLY A 144 11.02 -1.66 -17.91
C GLY A 144 11.61 -1.91 -19.29
N LEU A 145 12.57 -1.07 -19.72
CA LEU A 145 13.30 -1.27 -20.98
C LEU A 145 14.17 -2.54 -20.94
N GLN A 146 14.89 -2.77 -19.84
CA GLN A 146 15.74 -3.96 -19.70
C GLN A 146 14.94 -5.27 -19.71
N GLN A 147 13.77 -5.29 -19.07
CA GLN A 147 12.88 -6.46 -19.10
C GLN A 147 12.33 -6.74 -20.51
N ALA A 148 12.01 -5.69 -21.28
CA ALA A 148 11.56 -5.83 -22.65
C ALA A 148 12.63 -6.43 -23.58
N LEU A 149 13.92 -6.19 -23.31
CA LEU A 149 15.03 -6.80 -24.07
C LEU A 149 15.19 -8.31 -23.84
N HIS A 150 14.81 -8.81 -22.66
CA HIS A 150 14.99 -10.22 -22.28
C HIS A 150 13.76 -11.11 -22.56
N SER A 151 12.63 -10.53 -22.98
CA SER A 151 11.42 -11.30 -23.31
C SER A 151 10.80 -10.86 -24.65
N PRO A 152 11.11 -11.52 -25.77
CA PRO A 152 10.59 -11.15 -27.08
C PRO A 152 9.10 -11.50 -27.31
N VAL A 153 8.39 -12.07 -26.32
CA VAL A 153 7.02 -12.62 -26.49
C VAL A 153 5.98 -12.08 -25.49
N ALA A 154 6.33 -11.14 -24.60
CA ALA A 154 5.31 -10.55 -23.73
C ALA A 154 4.54 -9.43 -24.48
N PRO A 155 3.19 -9.45 -24.53
CA PRO A 155 2.46 -8.29 -25.02
C PRO A 155 2.81 -7.10 -24.15
N VAL A 156 3.34 -6.06 -24.80
CA VAL A 156 3.70 -4.75 -24.26
C VAL A 156 2.64 -4.35 -23.24
N ALA A 157 3.05 -4.23 -21.98
CA ALA A 157 2.16 -3.95 -20.87
C ALA A 157 1.33 -2.70 -21.16
N GLN A 158 0.01 -2.82 -20.98
CA GLN A 158 -0.90 -1.68 -20.89
C GLN A 158 -0.39 -0.70 -19.82
N PRO A 159 -0.75 0.60 -19.90
CA PRO A 159 -0.37 1.59 -18.89
C PRO A 159 -1.08 1.28 -17.58
N ARG A 160 -0.52 0.35 -16.82
CA ARG A 160 -0.79 0.19 -15.39
C ARG A 160 0.31 0.94 -14.67
N ASP A 161 -0.11 1.81 -13.77
CA ASP A 161 0.73 2.56 -12.84
C ASP A 161 1.98 1.76 -12.45
N VAL A 162 3.15 2.25 -12.87
CA VAL A 162 4.47 1.63 -12.62
C VAL A 162 4.87 1.72 -11.13
N VAL A 163 3.92 2.03 -10.23
CA VAL A 163 4.16 2.23 -8.79
C VAL A 163 4.18 0.90 -8.01
N LYS A 164 3.94 -0.25 -8.64
CA LYS A 164 3.92 -1.56 -7.94
C LYS A 164 4.62 -2.67 -8.72
N SER A 165 5.95 -2.70 -8.71
CA SER A 165 6.66 -3.96 -9.01
C SER A 165 7.96 -4.21 -8.26
N VAL A 166 8.33 -3.40 -7.25
CA VAL A 166 9.53 -3.66 -6.42
C VAL A 166 9.25 -4.67 -5.28
N ALA A 167 8.00 -5.06 -5.05
CA ALA A 167 7.60 -5.84 -3.87
C ALA A 167 7.42 -7.36 -4.09
N THR A 168 7.67 -7.91 -5.28
CA THR A 168 7.30 -9.31 -5.60
C THR A 168 8.48 -10.22 -5.96
N GLU A 169 9.66 -9.98 -5.38
CA GLU A 169 10.79 -10.94 -5.46
C GLU A 169 11.22 -11.48 -4.09
N CYS A 170 10.56 -11.10 -2.99
CA CYS A 170 10.97 -11.48 -1.64
C CYS A 170 10.43 -12.82 -1.10
N LEU A 171 9.82 -13.68 -1.93
CA LEU A 171 9.14 -14.91 -1.43
C LEU A 171 9.65 -16.24 -1.99
N THR A 172 10.73 -16.25 -2.76
CA THR A 172 11.44 -17.50 -3.10
C THR A 172 12.76 -17.56 -2.36
N LYS A 173 12.97 -18.65 -1.62
CA LYS A 173 14.19 -18.95 -0.84
C LYS A 173 15.45 -18.53 -1.62
N PRO A 174 16.41 -17.84 -0.99
CA PRO A 174 17.54 -17.27 -1.72
C PRO A 174 18.36 -18.34 -2.43
N THR A 175 18.50 -18.20 -3.74
CA THR A 175 19.23 -19.10 -4.65
C THR A 175 20.76 -19.05 -4.46
N TRP A 176 21.29 -18.17 -3.59
CA TRP A 176 22.73 -18.10 -3.32
C TRP A 176 23.25 -19.31 -2.52
N LEU A 177 22.37 -20.06 -1.85
CA LEU A 177 22.71 -21.32 -1.17
C LEU A 177 23.17 -22.44 -2.11
N THR A 178 22.90 -22.35 -3.42
CA THR A 178 23.20 -23.43 -4.38
C THR A 178 24.60 -23.31 -5.01
N SER A 179 25.36 -22.26 -4.71
CA SER A 179 26.70 -22.03 -5.29
C SER A 179 27.87 -22.51 -4.42
N LEU A 180 27.60 -23.10 -3.26
CA LEU A 180 28.61 -23.76 -2.43
C LEU A 180 28.76 -25.21 -2.88
N ASN A 181 29.35 -25.39 -4.06
CA ASN A 181 29.81 -26.72 -4.47
C ASN A 181 30.90 -27.19 -3.49
N SER A 182 30.67 -28.41 -3.00
CA SER A 182 31.51 -29.25 -2.17
C SER A 182 32.97 -29.24 -2.59
N ASP A 183 33.87 -28.80 -1.70
CA ASP A 183 35.22 -29.40 -1.50
C ASP A 183 36.14 -28.70 -0.47
N THR A 184 35.64 -27.93 0.50
CA THR A 184 36.54 -27.31 1.49
C THR A 184 35.95 -27.21 2.90
N VAL A 185 35.62 -28.34 3.51
CA VAL A 185 35.21 -28.42 4.93
C VAL A 185 36.39 -28.21 5.91
N SER A 186 37.65 -28.16 5.42
CA SER A 186 38.84 -27.99 6.27
C SER A 186 39.46 -26.56 6.27
N LYS A 187 38.83 -25.57 5.62
CA LYS A 187 39.37 -24.18 5.49
C LYS A 187 38.57 -23.10 6.22
N THR A 188 37.48 -23.47 6.90
CA THR A 188 36.45 -22.52 7.39
C THR A 188 36.87 -21.70 8.61
N VAL A 189 37.89 -22.12 9.38
CA VAL A 189 38.31 -21.41 10.60
C VAL A 189 39.35 -20.30 10.32
N SER A 190 40.04 -20.30 9.18
CA SER A 190 41.01 -19.24 8.82
C SER A 190 40.45 -18.14 7.90
N LEU A 191 39.27 -18.32 7.30
CA LEU A 191 38.69 -17.36 6.36
C LEU A 191 37.96 -16.19 7.04
N VAL A 192 37.53 -16.35 8.30
CA VAL A 192 36.77 -15.32 9.04
C VAL A 192 37.63 -14.06 9.28
N ASN A 193 38.96 -14.20 9.36
CA ASN A 193 39.88 -13.06 9.57
C ASN A 193 40.30 -12.34 8.28
N ASN A 194 39.87 -12.78 7.08
CA ASN A 194 40.32 -12.23 5.79
C ASN A 194 39.16 -11.94 4.82
N LEU A 195 37.94 -11.73 5.33
CA LEU A 195 36.83 -11.31 4.47
C LEU A 195 37.07 -9.87 4.00
N THR A 196 37.01 -9.68 2.68
CA THR A 196 37.13 -8.37 2.02
C THR A 196 35.86 -8.07 1.23
N PRO A 197 35.59 -6.81 0.84
CA PRO A 197 34.42 -6.46 0.03
C PRO A 197 34.25 -7.30 -1.25
N HIS A 198 35.36 -7.78 -1.84
CA HIS A 198 35.34 -8.62 -3.04
C HIS A 198 34.72 -10.01 -2.84
N HIS A 199 34.60 -10.46 -1.60
CA HIS A 199 33.99 -11.73 -1.21
C HIS A 199 32.50 -11.58 -0.86
N PHE A 200 31.97 -10.35 -0.82
CA PHE A 200 30.55 -10.11 -0.58
C PHE A 200 29.71 -10.73 -1.71
N PRO A 201 28.50 -11.27 -1.42
CA PRO A 201 27.64 -11.87 -2.43
C PRO A 201 27.43 -10.96 -3.65
N ARG A 202 27.38 -11.56 -4.84
CA ARG A 202 27.20 -10.83 -6.11
C ARG A 202 25.78 -10.99 -6.64
N GLY A 203 25.36 -10.04 -7.46
CA GLY A 203 24.06 -10.06 -8.15
C GLY A 203 23.12 -8.95 -7.69
N ALA A 204 21.95 -8.87 -8.34
CA ALA A 204 20.98 -7.79 -8.14
C ALA A 204 20.54 -7.65 -6.68
N ILE A 205 20.32 -8.76 -5.98
CA ILE A 205 19.90 -8.77 -4.56
C ILE A 205 20.93 -8.07 -3.67
N ALA A 206 22.22 -8.38 -3.87
CA ALA A 206 23.31 -7.76 -3.12
C ALA A 206 23.48 -6.27 -3.49
N GLY A 207 23.35 -5.93 -4.77
CA GLY A 207 23.38 -4.55 -5.24
C GLY A 207 22.26 -3.70 -4.63
N THR A 208 21.01 -4.15 -4.74
CA THR A 208 19.84 -3.47 -4.16
C THR A 208 19.94 -3.33 -2.65
N PHE A 209 20.53 -4.32 -1.96
CA PHE A 209 20.81 -4.21 -0.53
C PHE A 209 21.77 -3.07 -0.23
N LEU A 210 22.91 -2.98 -0.93
CA LEU A 210 23.87 -1.90 -0.73
C LEU A 210 23.28 -0.52 -1.06
N HIS A 211 22.47 -0.42 -2.12
CA HIS A 211 21.71 0.80 -2.43
C HIS A 211 20.80 1.21 -1.28
N GLY A 212 20.03 0.26 -0.73
CA GLY A 212 19.16 0.52 0.41
C GLY A 212 19.92 0.93 1.69
N LEU A 213 21.14 0.44 1.90
CA LEU A 213 21.98 0.91 3.01
C LEU A 213 22.35 2.40 2.83
N LEU A 214 22.87 2.77 1.67
CA LEU A 214 23.30 4.15 1.38
C LEU A 214 22.13 5.15 1.35
N GLU A 215 20.94 4.69 0.98
CA GLU A 215 19.72 5.49 1.04
C GLU A 215 19.40 5.94 2.47
N LEU A 216 19.42 4.98 3.41
CA LEU A 216 19.03 5.18 4.81
C LEU A 216 20.11 5.87 5.66
N LEU A 217 21.38 5.76 5.29
CA LEU A 217 22.49 6.28 6.07
C LEU A 217 22.51 7.83 6.11
N ASP A 218 22.76 8.37 7.30
CA ASP A 218 23.22 9.75 7.48
C ASP A 218 24.75 9.77 7.34
N PHE A 219 25.25 10.36 6.26
CA PHE A 219 26.68 10.36 5.94
C PHE A 219 27.52 11.16 6.94
N SER A 220 26.88 12.01 7.75
CA SER A 220 27.56 12.83 8.76
C SER A 220 27.88 12.08 10.06
N GLN A 221 27.32 10.87 10.24
CA GLN A 221 27.44 10.10 11.47
C GLN A 221 28.26 8.82 11.27
N PRO A 222 28.94 8.32 12.32
CA PRO A 222 29.60 7.03 12.26
C PRO A 222 28.58 5.90 12.07
N ILE A 223 28.97 4.87 11.31
CA ILE A 223 28.10 3.74 11.01
C ILE A 223 28.02 2.81 12.22
N ASP A 224 26.81 2.64 12.75
CA ASP A 224 26.54 1.72 13.85
C ASP A 224 26.55 0.26 13.38
N LEU A 225 27.36 -0.55 14.08
CA LEU A 225 27.52 -1.98 13.80
C LEU A 225 26.28 -2.78 14.20
N GLU A 226 25.55 -2.37 15.25
CA GLU A 226 24.31 -3.04 15.67
C GLU A 226 23.22 -2.85 14.60
N TRP A 227 23.03 -1.61 14.14
CA TRP A 227 22.13 -1.31 13.02
C TRP A 227 22.47 -2.11 11.76
N LEU A 228 23.74 -2.19 11.39
CA LEU A 228 24.16 -2.89 10.18
C LEU A 228 23.91 -4.41 10.28
N THR A 229 24.14 -4.97 11.46
CA THR A 229 23.84 -6.39 11.75
C THR A 229 22.34 -6.69 11.62
N ASP A 230 21.48 -5.78 12.09
CA ASP A 230 20.03 -5.88 11.92
C ASP A 230 19.61 -5.80 10.44
N GLN A 231 20.22 -4.89 9.65
CA GLN A 231 19.93 -4.81 8.21
C GLN A 231 20.36 -6.07 7.43
N LEU A 232 21.51 -6.66 7.78
CA LEU A 232 21.98 -7.93 7.22
C LEU A 232 20.98 -9.06 7.49
N LEU A 233 20.55 -9.20 8.76
CA LEU A 233 19.57 -10.23 9.17
C LEU A 233 18.23 -10.07 8.45
N LYS A 234 17.72 -8.83 8.34
CA LYS A 234 16.46 -8.52 7.63
C LYS A 234 16.47 -8.94 6.17
N LYS A 235 17.64 -8.91 5.52
CA LYS A 235 17.82 -9.28 4.11
C LYS A 235 18.36 -10.70 3.92
N GLY A 236 18.58 -11.43 5.01
CA GLY A 236 19.01 -12.83 4.99
C GLY A 236 20.50 -13.02 4.68
N PHE A 237 21.33 -12.02 4.94
CA PHE A 237 22.79 -12.13 4.86
C PHE A 237 23.38 -12.53 6.21
N ASP A 238 24.54 -13.18 6.18
CA ASP A 238 25.27 -13.59 7.38
C ASP A 238 25.82 -12.38 8.15
N THR A 239 25.73 -12.39 9.48
CA THR A 239 26.20 -11.32 10.36
C THR A 239 27.72 -11.19 10.38
N ILE A 240 28.45 -12.21 9.92
CA ILE A 240 29.91 -12.19 9.73
C ILE A 240 30.33 -11.02 8.82
N TRP A 241 29.46 -10.56 7.90
CA TRP A 241 29.75 -9.43 7.02
C TRP A 241 29.72 -8.06 7.69
N SER A 242 29.18 -7.96 8.90
CA SER A 242 28.96 -6.68 9.58
C SER A 242 30.22 -5.80 9.70
N PRO A 243 31.35 -6.30 10.26
CA PRO A 243 32.58 -5.50 10.35
C PRO A 243 33.18 -5.13 8.98
N VAL A 244 33.06 -6.02 7.98
CA VAL A 244 33.56 -5.76 6.62
C VAL A 244 32.75 -4.66 5.95
N LEU A 245 31.42 -4.70 6.07
CA LEU A 245 30.54 -3.68 5.51
C LEU A 245 30.69 -2.34 6.23
N GLN A 246 30.89 -2.33 7.55
CA GLN A 246 31.13 -1.11 8.30
C GLN A 246 32.39 -0.39 7.79
N GLN A 247 33.50 -1.13 7.67
CA GLN A 247 34.74 -0.55 7.13
C GLN A 247 34.55 -0.10 5.69
N TRP A 248 33.95 -0.94 4.85
CA TRP A 248 33.78 -0.64 3.42
C TRP A 248 32.91 0.59 3.18
N LEU A 249 31.80 0.73 3.90
CA LEU A 249 30.93 1.91 3.80
C LEU A 249 31.64 3.15 4.35
N THR A 250 32.41 3.02 5.44
CA THR A 250 33.24 4.12 5.96
C THR A 250 34.24 4.60 4.91
N ASP A 251 34.93 3.67 4.23
CA ASP A 251 35.85 4.00 3.15
C ASP A 251 35.13 4.71 2.00
N ILE A 252 33.95 4.23 1.58
CA ILE A 252 33.12 4.87 0.56
C ILE A 252 32.75 6.31 0.96
N LEU A 253 32.36 6.53 2.21
CA LEU A 253 31.92 7.85 2.67
C LEU A 253 33.07 8.86 2.75
N HIS A 254 34.27 8.41 3.11
CA HIS A 254 35.43 9.28 3.32
C HIS A 254 36.36 9.41 2.10
N THR A 255 36.16 8.59 1.05
CA THR A 255 36.96 8.70 -0.18
C THR A 255 36.71 10.04 -0.88
N PRO A 256 37.77 10.80 -1.26
CA PRO A 256 37.61 12.05 -1.98
C PRO A 256 37.10 11.80 -3.41
N LEU A 257 36.04 12.52 -3.80
CA LEU A 257 35.40 12.41 -5.12
C LEU A 257 36.07 13.28 -6.19
N ASN A 258 36.83 14.30 -5.78
CA ASN A 258 37.52 15.22 -6.67
C ASN A 258 38.80 15.77 -6.03
N GLU A 259 39.58 16.52 -6.82
CA GLU A 259 40.85 17.12 -6.40
C GLU A 259 40.69 18.13 -5.25
N THR A 260 39.49 18.68 -5.05
CA THR A 260 39.20 19.60 -3.93
C THR A 260 38.99 18.89 -2.60
N GLY A 261 38.98 17.55 -2.58
CA GLY A 261 38.85 16.74 -1.36
C GLY A 261 37.41 16.57 -0.86
N VAL A 262 36.40 16.86 -1.69
CA VAL A 262 34.99 16.66 -1.32
C VAL A 262 34.71 15.18 -1.15
N SER A 263 34.15 14.78 -0.01
CA SER A 263 33.73 13.40 0.29
C SER A 263 32.25 13.36 0.66
N LEU A 264 31.64 12.18 0.58
CA LEU A 264 30.23 12.01 0.92
C LEU A 264 29.95 12.30 2.41
N ALA A 265 30.93 12.02 3.28
CA ALA A 265 30.85 12.32 4.71
C ALA A 265 30.69 13.82 5.04
N SER A 266 31.06 14.70 4.11
CA SER A 266 30.88 16.15 4.25
C SER A 266 29.47 16.65 3.92
N LEU A 267 28.61 15.79 3.36
CA LEU A 267 27.26 16.14 2.96
C LEU A 267 26.29 16.04 4.14
N THR A 268 25.61 17.15 4.44
CA THR A 268 24.50 17.14 5.40
C THR A 268 23.25 16.54 4.76
N PRO A 269 22.29 16.03 5.55
CA PRO A 269 21.02 15.53 5.03
C PRO A 269 20.26 16.54 4.16
N ALA A 270 20.43 17.84 4.41
CA ALA A 270 19.81 18.91 3.61
C ALA A 270 20.43 19.05 2.20
N ASN A 271 21.67 18.61 2.03
CA ASN A 271 22.40 18.64 0.75
C ASN A 271 22.40 17.26 0.05
N LYS A 272 21.56 16.33 0.51
CA LYS A 272 21.44 14.97 -0.03
C LYS A 272 20.01 14.74 -0.50
N GLN A 273 19.86 14.35 -1.77
CA GLN A 273 18.61 13.79 -2.30
C GLN A 273 18.90 12.40 -2.84
N ALA A 274 18.53 11.36 -2.08
CA ALA A 274 18.60 9.99 -2.57
C ALA A 274 17.49 9.74 -3.60
N GLU A 275 17.78 8.94 -4.63
CA GLU A 275 16.83 8.49 -5.65
C GLU A 275 15.93 9.59 -6.24
N LEU A 276 16.54 10.65 -6.80
CA LEU A 276 15.79 11.71 -7.47
C LEU A 276 15.02 11.14 -8.67
N GLN A 277 13.69 11.08 -8.53
CA GLN A 277 12.80 10.71 -9.62
C GLN A 277 12.63 11.91 -10.57
N PHE A 278 12.77 11.65 -11.86
CA PHE A 278 12.55 12.65 -12.90
C PHE A 278 11.82 12.03 -14.09
N TYR A 279 11.13 12.88 -14.84
CA TYR A 279 10.51 12.51 -16.11
C TYR A 279 11.17 13.32 -17.22
N LEU A 280 11.66 12.63 -18.25
CA LEU A 280 12.11 13.26 -19.48
C LEU A 280 10.98 13.15 -20.51
N PRO A 281 10.32 14.27 -20.87
CA PRO A 281 9.30 14.24 -21.90
C PRO A 281 9.95 13.99 -23.26
N ILE A 282 9.39 13.05 -24.00
CA ILE A 282 9.77 12.77 -25.38
C ILE A 282 8.57 13.15 -26.24
N ASN A 283 8.62 14.36 -26.80
CA ASN A 283 7.49 14.94 -27.53
C ASN A 283 7.32 14.32 -28.93
N SER A 284 8.40 13.83 -29.53
CA SER A 284 8.39 13.20 -30.85
C SER A 284 8.19 11.69 -30.73
N LEU A 285 7.48 11.11 -31.69
CA LEU A 285 7.40 9.66 -31.82
C LEU A 285 8.79 9.12 -32.19
N LEU A 286 9.40 8.35 -31.30
CA LEU A 286 10.70 7.74 -31.55
C LEU A 286 10.57 6.54 -32.49
N GLN A 287 11.27 6.59 -33.62
CA GLN A 287 11.43 5.44 -34.50
C GLN A 287 12.78 4.77 -34.22
N ALA A 288 12.76 3.43 -34.08
CA ALA A 288 13.96 2.66 -33.76
C ALA A 288 15.11 2.89 -34.77
N SER A 289 14.79 3.03 -36.06
CA SER A 289 15.76 3.31 -37.12
C SER A 289 16.41 4.69 -37.01
N GLU A 290 15.63 5.70 -36.63
CA GLU A 290 16.14 7.07 -36.46
C GLU A 290 17.07 7.16 -35.24
N LEU A 291 16.68 6.50 -34.14
CA LEU A 291 17.50 6.42 -32.93
C LEU A 291 18.80 5.66 -33.16
N ASP A 292 18.76 4.51 -33.84
CA ASP A 292 19.95 3.70 -34.16
C ASP A 292 20.94 4.47 -35.04
N ASN A 293 20.45 5.20 -36.04
CA ASN A 293 21.30 6.07 -36.87
C ASN A 293 21.96 7.18 -36.05
N LEU A 294 21.24 7.77 -35.10
CA LEU A 294 21.77 8.84 -34.25
C LEU A 294 22.82 8.30 -33.28
N ILE A 295 22.58 7.14 -32.66
CA ILE A 295 23.57 6.50 -31.76
C ILE A 295 24.86 6.22 -32.54
N LYS A 296 24.77 5.59 -33.72
CA LYS A 296 25.95 5.30 -34.58
C LYS A 296 26.70 6.55 -35.03
N GLN A 297 26.07 7.72 -35.04
CA GLN A 297 26.71 8.97 -35.41
C GLN A 297 27.55 9.57 -34.28
N TYR A 298 27.15 9.37 -33.02
CA TYR A 298 27.75 10.04 -31.85
C TYR A 298 28.45 9.09 -30.87
N ASP A 299 28.28 7.78 -31.01
CA ASP A 299 28.96 6.74 -30.22
C ASP A 299 30.04 6.06 -31.11
N PRO A 300 31.33 6.41 -30.97
CA PRO A 300 32.42 5.88 -31.80
C PRO A 300 32.81 4.42 -31.51
#